data_AF-A0A1D6EXE9-F1
#
_entry.id   AF-A0A1D6EXE9-F1
#
_cell.length_a   1.000
_cell.length_b   1.000
_cell.length_c   1.000
_cell.angle_alpha   90.00
_cell.angle_beta   90.00
_cell.angle_gamma   90.00
#
_symmetry.space_group_name_H-M   'P 1'
#
loop_
_entity.id
_entity.type
_entity.pdbx_description
1 polymer ?
#
loop_
_entity_poly.entity_id
_entity_poly.type
_entity_poly.pdbx_seq_one_letter_code
_entity_poly.pdbx_strand_id
1 'polypeptide(L)'
;MIKWGLSSGTPADSYYEVRSDCTDGVPKSKFKIKAGKTLSARKWQAAFSPDGCLDIASVLSRIQRGGVHPTVRGEVWEFLLGCFDPRSTFDEREEIRQIRRIQYARWKEDCRQMDSHVGSGKVITAPLITEDGRPIKDPLVLLEATSDTNTSGDAPTTSINGNEVDESAERITDKQIIEWKLTLHQIGLDVLRTDRTMVFYENKENLSKLWDILAVYAWIDKDVGYCQDQ
;
A
#
# COMPACT_ATOMS: atom_id res chain seq x y z
N MET A 1 15.75 7.62 -49.10
CA MET A 1 16.30 6.96 -47.90
C MET A 1 15.57 7.52 -46.69
N ILE A 2 14.56 6.82 -46.17
CA ILE A 2 13.75 7.32 -45.04
C ILE A 2 14.55 7.03 -43.76
N LYS A 3 14.99 8.09 -43.07
CA LYS A 3 15.57 8.00 -41.72
C LYS A 3 14.52 7.41 -40.80
N TRP A 4 14.71 6.17 -40.35
CA TRP A 4 14.02 5.65 -39.17
C TRP A 4 14.46 6.50 -37.98
N GLY A 5 13.63 7.47 -37.59
CA GLY A 5 13.83 8.20 -36.36
C GLY A 5 13.88 7.20 -35.21
N LEU A 6 14.98 7.21 -34.44
CA LEU A 6 15.01 6.58 -33.13
C LEU A 6 13.78 7.09 -32.38
N SER A 7 12.78 6.24 -32.14
CA SER A 7 11.68 6.61 -31.26
C SER A 7 12.26 6.79 -29.86
N SER A 8 12.51 8.05 -29.50
CA SER A 8 12.83 8.47 -28.15
C SER A 8 11.60 8.17 -27.30
N GLY A 9 11.55 6.97 -26.72
CA GLY A 9 10.44 6.58 -25.87
C GLY A 9 10.30 7.55 -24.68
N THR A 10 9.07 7.80 -24.25
CA THR A 10 8.77 8.64 -23.09
C THR A 10 9.25 7.94 -21.82
N PRO A 11 9.98 8.62 -20.91
CA PRO A 11 10.34 8.05 -19.62
C PRO A 11 9.07 7.61 -18.87
N ALA A 12 9.06 6.42 -18.29
CA ALA A 12 7.86 5.95 -17.60
C ALA A 12 7.53 6.77 -16.33
N ASP A 13 8.55 7.38 -15.72
CA ASP A 13 8.39 8.18 -14.51
C ASP A 13 7.64 9.49 -14.77
N SER A 14 7.50 9.92 -16.03
CA SER A 14 6.68 11.09 -16.35
C SER A 14 5.18 10.89 -16.06
N TYR A 15 4.75 9.66 -15.75
CA TYR A 15 3.39 9.34 -15.33
C TYR A 15 3.17 9.44 -13.82
N TYR A 16 4.24 9.63 -13.04
CA TYR A 16 4.19 9.73 -11.60
C TYR A 16 4.64 11.11 -11.16
N GLU A 17 3.86 11.76 -10.31
CA GLU A 17 4.18 13.08 -9.80
C GLU A 17 5.25 12.97 -8.73
N VAL A 18 6.38 13.65 -8.98
CA VAL A 18 7.50 13.80 -8.05
C VAL A 18 7.36 15.16 -7.37
N ARG A 19 7.65 15.21 -6.07
CA ARG A 19 7.63 16.48 -5.33
C ARG A 19 8.63 17.46 -5.91
N SER A 20 8.24 18.74 -5.93
CA SER A 20 9.04 19.82 -6.50
C SER A 20 10.41 19.96 -5.83
N ASP A 21 10.49 19.73 -4.52
CA ASP A 21 11.71 19.79 -3.70
C ASP A 21 12.67 18.61 -3.90
N CYS A 22 12.24 17.53 -4.56
CA CYS A 22 13.02 16.31 -4.79
C CYS A 22 13.49 16.14 -6.24
N THR A 23 13.19 17.08 -7.13
CA THR A 23 13.33 16.93 -8.59
C THR A 23 14.76 16.68 -9.08
N ASP A 24 15.78 17.22 -8.41
CA ASP A 24 17.19 17.10 -8.84
C ASP A 24 17.87 15.80 -8.38
N GLY A 25 17.29 15.07 -7.42
CA GLY A 25 17.90 13.89 -6.80
C GLY A 25 17.27 12.54 -7.21
N VAL A 26 16.14 12.54 -7.91
CA VAL A 26 15.41 11.30 -8.24
C VAL A 26 16.07 10.57 -9.41
N PRO A 27 16.48 9.29 -9.24
CA PRO A 27 17.04 8.50 -10.32
C PRO A 27 16.03 8.36 -11.47
N LYS A 28 16.46 8.71 -12.68
CA LYS A 28 15.62 8.54 -13.87
C LYS A 28 15.54 7.07 -14.26
N SER A 29 14.33 6.59 -14.49
CA SER A 29 14.09 5.23 -14.92
C SER A 29 14.72 4.93 -16.28
N LYS A 30 15.31 3.74 -16.34
CA LYS A 30 15.83 3.15 -17.59
C LYS A 30 14.69 2.68 -18.49
N PHE A 31 13.49 2.48 -17.94
CA PHE A 31 12.32 2.07 -18.70
C PHE A 31 11.73 3.24 -19.48
N LYS A 32 11.58 3.04 -20.79
CA LYS A 32 11.00 4.02 -21.72
C LYS A 32 9.80 3.40 -22.42
N ILE A 33 8.68 4.11 -22.37
CA ILE A 33 7.44 3.80 -23.08
C ILE A 33 7.71 3.99 -24.57
N LYS A 34 7.60 2.92 -25.34
CA LYS A 34 7.87 2.92 -26.79
C LYS A 34 6.61 2.55 -27.55
N ALA A 35 6.15 3.45 -28.41
CA ALA A 35 5.01 3.21 -29.29
C ALA A 35 5.21 1.91 -30.09
N GLY A 36 4.15 1.11 -30.20
CA GLY A 36 4.17 -0.21 -30.85
C GLY A 36 4.83 -1.32 -30.04
N LYS A 37 5.77 -1.03 -29.14
CA LYS A 37 6.47 -2.03 -28.32
C LYS A 37 5.79 -2.26 -26.97
N THR A 38 5.66 -1.22 -26.16
CA THR A 38 5.05 -1.29 -24.82
C THR A 38 3.58 -1.71 -24.91
N LEU A 39 3.13 -2.53 -23.97
CA LEU A 39 1.73 -2.96 -23.89
C LEU A 39 0.84 -1.74 -23.60
N SER A 40 0.14 -1.25 -24.62
CA SER A 40 -0.76 -0.10 -24.52
C SER A 40 -2.18 -0.52 -24.11
N ALA A 41 -2.98 0.44 -23.66
CA ALA A 41 -4.39 0.20 -23.30
C ALA A 41 -5.19 -0.47 -24.43
N ARG A 42 -5.05 0.01 -25.66
CA ARG A 42 -5.71 -0.61 -26.83
C ARG A 42 -5.34 -2.08 -27.00
N LYS A 43 -4.07 -2.43 -26.79
CA LYS A 43 -3.57 -3.79 -26.99
C LYS A 43 -3.86 -4.70 -25.80
N TRP A 44 -3.98 -4.13 -24.61
CA TRP A 44 -4.51 -4.80 -23.43
C TRP A 44 -5.97 -5.20 -23.65
N GLN A 45 -6.82 -4.25 -24.02
CA GLN A 45 -8.25 -4.51 -24.27
C GLN A 45 -8.47 -5.53 -25.41
N ALA A 46 -7.66 -5.47 -26.46
CA ALA A 46 -7.73 -6.43 -27.57
C ALA A 46 -7.21 -7.83 -27.24
N ALA A 47 -6.63 -8.06 -26.06
CA ALA A 47 -6.15 -9.37 -25.62
C ALA A 47 -7.26 -10.20 -24.94
N PHE A 48 -8.40 -9.60 -24.65
CA PHE A 48 -9.55 -10.29 -24.06
C PHE A 48 -10.49 -10.84 -25.14
N SER A 49 -11.07 -12.00 -24.87
CA SER A 49 -12.24 -12.51 -25.57
C SER A 49 -13.51 -11.72 -25.18
N PRO A 50 -14.63 -11.86 -25.91
CA PRO A 50 -15.87 -11.14 -25.61
C PRO A 50 -16.44 -11.40 -24.20
N ASP A 51 -16.24 -12.60 -23.67
CA ASP A 51 -16.63 -13.03 -22.31
C ASP A 51 -15.59 -12.66 -21.24
N GLY A 52 -14.40 -12.19 -21.63
CA GLY A 52 -13.39 -11.65 -20.74
C GLY A 52 -12.23 -12.58 -20.38
N CYS A 53 -12.06 -13.71 -21.05
CA CYS A 53 -10.86 -14.52 -20.92
C CYS A 53 -9.65 -13.82 -21.56
N LEU A 54 -8.50 -13.85 -20.92
CA LEU A 54 -7.28 -13.19 -21.33
C LEU A 54 -6.35 -14.14 -22.09
N ASP A 55 -5.90 -13.73 -23.29
CA ASP A 55 -4.74 -14.33 -23.95
C ASP A 55 -3.44 -13.92 -23.23
N ILE A 56 -3.17 -14.59 -22.11
CA ILE A 56 -2.03 -14.30 -21.25
C ILE A 56 -0.70 -14.56 -21.94
N ALA A 57 -0.62 -15.53 -22.85
CA ALA A 57 0.63 -15.87 -23.54
C ALA A 57 1.09 -14.72 -24.44
N SER A 58 0.17 -14.13 -25.21
CA SER A 58 0.43 -12.96 -26.05
C SER A 58 0.79 -11.73 -25.22
N VAL A 59 0.08 -11.50 -24.10
CA VAL A 59 0.35 -10.41 -23.16
C VAL A 59 1.74 -10.54 -22.56
N LEU A 60 2.10 -11.69 -21.98
CA LEU A 60 3.41 -11.93 -21.37
C LEU A 60 4.54 -11.74 -22.37
N SER A 61 4.41 -12.30 -23.58
CA SER A 61 5.39 -12.14 -24.66
C SER A 61 5.65 -10.67 -25.01
N ARG A 62 4.65 -9.80 -24.80
CA ARG A 62 4.78 -8.37 -25.05
C ARG A 62 5.37 -7.63 -23.86
N ILE A 63 4.94 -7.96 -22.65
CA ILE A 63 5.45 -7.38 -21.41
C ILE A 63 6.95 -7.63 -21.29
N GLN A 64 7.39 -8.87 -21.55
CA GLN A 64 8.82 -9.25 -21.49
C GLN A 64 9.70 -8.41 -22.43
N ARG A 65 9.19 -8.03 -23.61
CA ARG A 65 9.96 -7.29 -24.63
C ARG A 65 9.83 -5.77 -24.51
N GLY A 66 8.72 -5.27 -23.97
CA GLY A 66 8.32 -3.87 -24.10
C GLY A 66 7.81 -3.20 -22.83
N GLY A 67 7.63 -3.97 -21.75
CA GLY A 67 7.02 -3.51 -20.50
C GLY A 67 5.53 -3.18 -20.62
N VAL A 68 4.99 -2.67 -19.52
CA VAL A 68 3.57 -2.30 -19.37
C VAL A 68 3.43 -0.77 -19.37
N HIS A 69 2.50 -0.26 -20.16
CA HIS A 69 2.17 1.17 -20.13
C HIS A 69 1.54 1.54 -18.77
N PRO A 70 1.95 2.65 -18.11
CA PRO A 70 1.45 3.00 -16.77
C PRO A 70 -0.08 3.01 -16.64
N THR A 71 -0.78 3.46 -17.67
CA THR A 71 -2.26 3.58 -17.67
C THR A 71 -3.03 2.26 -17.52
N VAL A 72 -2.41 1.11 -17.82
CA VAL A 72 -3.05 -0.21 -17.64
C VAL A 72 -2.30 -1.08 -16.64
N ARG A 73 -1.31 -0.52 -15.94
CA ARG A 73 -0.47 -1.30 -15.03
C ARG A 73 -1.28 -1.91 -13.89
N GLY A 74 -2.23 -1.17 -13.34
CA GLY A 74 -3.13 -1.65 -12.27
C GLY A 74 -3.89 -2.90 -12.69
N GLU A 75 -4.60 -2.85 -13.83
CA GLU A 75 -5.37 -4.00 -14.35
C GLU A 75 -4.47 -5.19 -14.72
N VAL A 76 -3.33 -4.93 -15.36
CA VAL A 76 -2.39 -5.98 -15.78
C VAL A 76 -1.83 -6.73 -14.57
N TRP A 77 -1.51 -6.00 -13.49
CA TRP A 77 -0.94 -6.59 -12.28
C TRP A 77 -1.90 -7.54 -11.56
N GLU A 78 -3.22 -7.32 -11.65
CA GLU A 78 -4.19 -8.27 -11.09
C GLU A 78 -4.05 -9.68 -11.70
N PHE A 79 -3.60 -9.81 -12.95
CA PHE A 79 -3.31 -11.11 -13.55
C PHE A 79 -1.89 -11.60 -13.24
N LEU A 80 -0.89 -10.72 -13.31
CA LEU A 80 0.51 -11.12 -13.08
C LEU A 80 0.78 -11.57 -11.64
N LEU A 81 0.04 -11.01 -10.67
CA LEU A 81 0.11 -11.39 -9.27
C LEU A 81 -0.82 -12.58 -8.93
N GLY A 82 -1.47 -13.17 -9.93
CA GLY A 82 -2.38 -14.30 -9.73
C GLY A 82 -3.67 -13.94 -9.00
N CYS A 83 -4.03 -12.65 -8.90
CA CYS A 83 -5.32 -12.26 -8.33
C CYS A 83 -6.47 -12.80 -9.19
N PHE A 84 -6.27 -12.87 -10.52
CA PHE A 84 -7.24 -13.46 -11.45
C PHE A 84 -6.62 -14.55 -12.31
N ASP A 85 -7.38 -15.61 -12.53
CA ASP A 85 -7.07 -16.62 -13.54
C ASP A 85 -7.29 -16.01 -14.94
N PRO A 86 -6.33 -16.10 -15.89
CA PRO A 86 -6.54 -15.68 -17.28
C PRO A 86 -7.76 -16.31 -17.96
N ARG A 87 -8.22 -17.47 -17.50
CA ARG A 87 -9.40 -18.18 -18.02
C ARG A 87 -10.72 -17.71 -17.41
N SER A 88 -10.68 -16.79 -16.45
CA SER A 88 -11.89 -16.21 -15.85
C SER A 88 -12.59 -15.26 -16.81
N THR A 89 -13.91 -15.15 -16.67
CA THR A 89 -14.76 -14.16 -17.35
C THR A 89 -14.79 -12.83 -16.59
N PHE A 90 -15.40 -11.79 -17.19
CA PHE A 90 -15.60 -10.52 -16.49
C PHE A 90 -16.47 -10.67 -15.23
N ASP A 91 -17.56 -11.41 -15.32
CA ASP A 91 -18.52 -11.58 -14.23
C ASP A 91 -17.89 -12.34 -13.05
N GLU A 92 -17.15 -13.41 -13.33
CA GLU A 92 -16.41 -14.16 -12.30
C GLU A 92 -15.38 -13.28 -11.59
N ARG A 93 -14.65 -12.42 -12.32
CA ARG A 93 -13.69 -11.50 -11.70
C ARG A 93 -14.35 -10.43 -10.85
N GLU A 94 -15.51 -9.92 -11.26
CA GLU A 94 -16.27 -8.98 -10.44
C GLU A 94 -16.77 -9.65 -9.16
N GLU A 95 -17.26 -10.89 -9.24
CA GLU A 95 -17.63 -11.67 -8.05
C GLU A 95 -16.44 -11.88 -7.11
N ILE A 96 -15.28 -12.31 -7.64
CA ILE A 96 -14.04 -12.46 -6.86
C ILE A 96 -13.67 -11.14 -6.17
N ARG A 97 -13.78 -10.00 -6.88
CA ARG A 97 -13.48 -8.68 -6.33
C ARG A 97 -14.43 -8.34 -5.17
N GLN A 98 -15.73 -8.59 -5.30
CA GLN A 98 -16.69 -8.34 -4.24
C GLN A 98 -16.44 -9.24 -3.02
N ILE A 99 -16.21 -10.54 -3.24
CA ILE A 99 -15.90 -11.50 -2.17
C ILE A 99 -14.65 -11.05 -1.40
N ARG A 100 -13.56 -10.69 -2.09
CA ARG A 100 -12.32 -10.24 -1.46
C ARG A 100 -12.47 -8.92 -0.71
N ARG A 101 -13.29 -7.99 -1.21
CA ARG A 101 -13.60 -6.73 -0.49
C ARG A 101 -14.32 -7.01 0.82
N ILE A 102 -15.32 -7.89 0.80
CA ILE A 102 -16.05 -8.30 2.02
C ILE A 102 -15.10 -9.00 2.98
N GLN A 103 -14.26 -9.90 2.47
CA GLN A 103 -13.29 -10.63 3.29
C GLN A 103 -12.27 -9.69 3.95
N TYR A 104 -11.68 -8.77 3.18
CA TYR A 104 -10.76 -7.77 3.72
C TYR A 104 -11.45 -6.86 4.75
N ALA A 105 -12.69 -6.43 4.48
CA ALA A 105 -13.45 -5.62 5.44
C ALA A 105 -13.67 -6.36 6.77
N ARG A 106 -13.93 -7.68 6.74
CA ARG A 106 -14.03 -8.50 7.96
C ARG A 106 -12.70 -8.59 8.70
N TRP A 107 -11.60 -8.89 8.01
CA TRP A 107 -10.29 -8.94 8.66
C TRP A 107 -9.88 -7.60 9.27
N LYS A 108 -10.18 -6.50 8.57
CA LYS A 108 -9.95 -5.15 9.07
C LYS A 108 -10.82 -4.85 10.30
N GLU A 109 -12.06 -5.34 10.33
CA GLU A 109 -12.94 -5.24 11.50
C GLU A 109 -12.37 -5.99 12.70
N ASP A 110 -11.93 -7.24 12.51
CA ASP A 110 -11.34 -8.06 13.57
C ASP A 110 -10.10 -7.36 14.15
N CYS A 111 -9.24 -6.81 13.29
CA CYS A 111 -8.10 -6.01 13.72
C CYS A 111 -8.52 -4.76 14.50
N ARG A 112 -9.59 -4.07 14.06
CA ARG A 112 -10.10 -2.87 14.73
C ARG A 112 -10.67 -3.15 16.12
N GLN A 113 -11.27 -4.32 16.33
CA GLN A 113 -11.74 -4.74 17.65
C GLN A 113 -10.60 -4.97 18.64
N MET A 114 -9.45 -5.43 18.15
CA MET A 114 -8.24 -5.59 18.96
C MET A 114 -7.48 -4.26 19.16
N ASP A 115 -7.49 -3.38 18.15
CA ASP A 115 -6.88 -2.06 18.21
C ASP A 115 -7.67 -1.02 17.39
N SER A 116 -8.25 -0.03 18.07
CA SER A 116 -9.14 0.97 17.46
C SER A 116 -8.46 1.87 16.42
N HIS A 117 -7.13 1.90 16.37
CA HIS A 117 -6.41 2.67 15.36
C HIS A 117 -6.53 2.06 13.96
N VAL A 118 -6.76 0.75 13.83
CA VAL A 118 -6.91 0.09 12.53
C VAL A 118 -8.16 0.62 11.81
N GLY A 119 -7.96 1.25 10.67
CA GLY A 119 -9.02 1.91 9.90
C GLY A 119 -9.43 3.30 10.39
N SER A 120 -8.76 3.85 11.41
CA SER A 120 -9.04 5.19 11.93
C SER A 120 -8.47 6.31 11.05
N GLY A 121 -7.57 5.98 10.12
CA GLY A 121 -6.78 6.97 9.39
C GLY A 121 -5.52 7.42 10.14
N LYS A 122 -5.27 6.90 11.34
CA LYS A 122 -4.06 7.20 12.11
C LYS A 122 -2.94 6.20 11.84
N VAL A 123 -1.69 6.65 11.99
CA VAL A 123 -0.49 5.78 11.90
C VAL A 123 0.18 5.73 13.26
N ILE A 124 0.43 4.53 13.76
CA ILE A 124 1.06 4.32 15.07
C ILE A 124 2.57 4.21 14.88
N THR A 125 3.34 5.02 15.60
CA THR A 125 4.82 5.01 15.53
C THR A 125 5.49 4.76 16.87
N ALA A 126 4.70 4.64 17.94
CA ALA A 126 5.16 4.32 19.29
C ALA A 126 4.60 2.97 19.74
N PRO A 127 5.33 2.22 20.59
CA PRO A 127 4.81 0.99 21.18
C PRO A 127 3.50 1.24 21.94
N LEU A 128 2.49 0.38 21.71
CA LEU A 128 1.19 0.47 22.37
C LEU A 128 1.12 -0.36 23.65
N ILE A 129 1.93 -1.41 23.71
CA ILE A 129 1.96 -2.38 24.79
C ILE A 129 3.40 -2.79 25.08
N THR A 130 3.61 -3.31 26.28
CA THR A 130 4.83 -4.01 26.68
C THR A 130 4.83 -5.46 26.20
N GLU A 131 5.99 -6.12 26.21
CA GLU A 131 6.13 -7.56 25.89
C GLU A 131 5.27 -8.45 26.80
N ASP A 132 5.00 -7.99 28.02
CA ASP A 132 4.13 -8.67 28.98
C ASP A 132 2.63 -8.45 28.71
N GLY A 133 2.25 -7.70 27.67
CA GLY A 133 0.85 -7.42 27.32
C GLY A 133 0.19 -6.31 28.14
N ARG A 134 0.98 -5.47 28.84
CA ARG A 134 0.45 -4.29 29.55
C ARG A 134 0.38 -3.08 28.62
N PRO A 135 -0.76 -2.37 28.53
CA PRO A 135 -0.90 -1.15 27.73
C PRO A 135 0.02 -0.01 28.19
N ILE A 136 0.50 0.79 27.23
CA ILE A 136 1.29 2.00 27.46
C ILE A 136 0.36 3.22 27.42
N LYS A 137 0.54 4.16 28.36
CA LYS A 137 -0.22 5.41 28.40
C LYS A 137 0.22 6.36 27.30
N ASP A 138 -0.76 6.95 26.61
CA ASP A 138 -0.60 7.95 25.54
C ASP A 138 0.55 7.64 24.56
N PRO A 139 0.46 6.53 23.79
CA PRO A 139 1.45 6.23 22.77
C PRO A 139 1.48 7.38 21.76
N LEU A 140 2.66 7.91 21.45
CA LEU A 140 2.80 8.94 20.42
C LEU A 140 2.27 8.41 19.07
N VAL A 141 1.04 8.78 18.73
CA VAL A 141 0.42 8.50 17.43
C VAL A 141 0.79 9.65 16.51
N LEU A 142 1.79 9.43 15.66
CA LEU A 142 2.19 10.44 14.68
C LEU A 142 1.32 10.28 13.43
N LEU A 143 0.40 11.24 13.27
CA LEU A 143 -0.53 11.49 12.15
C LEU A 143 -1.97 11.10 12.47
N GLU A 144 -2.79 12.12 12.71
CA GLU A 144 -4.24 12.04 12.58
C GLU A 144 -4.64 12.38 11.14
N ALA A 145 -5.40 11.50 10.49
CA ALA A 145 -6.16 11.87 9.30
C ALA A 145 -7.57 12.29 9.73
N THR A 146 -8.04 13.40 9.17
CA THR A 146 -9.33 14.12 9.40
C THR A 146 -9.30 15.06 10.62
N SER A 147 -9.81 16.30 10.59
CA SER A 147 -10.80 16.96 9.72
C SER A 147 -10.52 18.48 9.68
N ASP A 148 -10.94 19.17 8.64
CA ASP A 148 -11.04 20.64 8.65
C ASP A 148 -11.88 21.10 9.85
N THR A 149 -11.23 21.73 10.83
CA THR A 149 -11.89 22.72 11.68
C THR A 149 -10.82 23.74 12.08
N ASN A 150 -11.00 24.97 11.61
CA ASN A 150 -10.33 26.13 12.18
C ASN A 150 -10.58 26.14 13.70
N THR A 151 -9.57 25.79 14.50
CA THR A 151 -9.42 26.28 15.86
C THR A 151 -7.92 26.34 16.14
N SER A 152 -7.40 27.56 16.07
CA SER A 152 -6.16 27.98 16.70
C SER A 152 -6.15 27.58 18.18
N GLY A 153 -5.19 26.77 18.60
CA GLY A 153 -4.99 26.43 20.01
C GLY A 153 -3.71 25.63 20.19
N ASP A 154 -2.65 26.33 20.63
CA ASP A 154 -1.43 25.88 21.30
C ASP A 154 -0.98 24.43 21.13
N ALA A 155 0.16 24.27 20.45
CA ALA A 155 0.97 23.07 20.54
C ALA A 155 1.50 22.90 21.99
N PRO A 156 1.17 21.81 22.71
CA PRO A 156 1.91 21.47 23.91
C PRO A 156 3.23 20.88 23.47
N THR A 157 4.31 21.63 23.70
CA THR A 157 5.66 21.07 23.69
C THR A 157 5.80 20.27 24.98
N THR A 158 5.43 19.00 24.97
CA THR A 158 5.63 18.14 26.15
C THR A 158 6.51 16.97 25.79
N SER A 159 7.81 17.15 26.05
CA SER A 159 8.75 16.05 26.27
C SER A 159 8.30 15.30 27.53
N ILE A 160 7.62 14.15 27.37
CA ILE A 160 7.32 13.23 28.46
C ILE A 160 7.84 11.84 28.06
N ASN A 161 8.58 11.23 28.98
CA ASN A 161 9.16 9.89 28.86
C ASN A 161 8.06 8.85 28.59
N GLY A 162 7.98 8.36 27.36
CA GLY A 162 6.90 7.48 26.86
C GLY A 162 6.96 6.02 27.29
N ASN A 163 7.13 5.74 28.59
CA ASN A 163 7.19 4.37 29.14
C ASN A 163 6.28 4.16 30.37
N GLU A 164 5.31 5.03 30.64
CA GLU A 164 4.38 4.79 31.75
C GLU A 164 3.33 3.73 31.37
N VAL A 165 3.34 2.62 32.11
CA VAL A 165 2.38 1.52 31.94
C VAL A 165 1.03 1.90 32.56
N ASP A 166 -0.06 1.58 31.88
CA ASP A 166 -1.39 1.71 32.46
C ASP A 166 -1.74 0.51 33.35
N GLU A 167 -1.41 0.63 34.64
CA GLU A 167 -1.76 -0.36 35.67
C GLU A 167 -3.28 -0.54 35.86
N SER A 168 -4.10 0.38 35.36
CA SER A 168 -5.57 0.33 35.49
C SER A 168 -6.27 -0.37 34.33
N ALA A 169 -5.59 -0.51 33.18
CA ALA A 169 -6.12 -1.19 32.01
C ALA A 169 -5.96 -2.71 32.12
N GLU A 170 -6.90 -3.46 31.55
CA GLU A 170 -6.80 -4.92 31.52
C GLU A 170 -5.57 -5.38 30.74
N ARG A 171 -4.84 -6.32 31.35
CA ARG A 171 -3.69 -6.97 30.72
C ARG A 171 -4.17 -7.88 29.59
N ILE A 172 -3.59 -7.70 28.40
CA ILE A 172 -3.80 -8.61 27.28
C ILE A 172 -3.05 -9.91 27.59
N THR A 173 -3.71 -11.04 27.46
CA THR A 173 -3.14 -12.37 27.73
C THR A 173 -2.96 -13.22 26.47
N ASP A 174 -3.67 -12.88 25.40
CA ASP A 174 -3.53 -13.56 24.12
C ASP A 174 -2.17 -13.25 23.50
N LYS A 175 -1.32 -14.27 23.43
CA LYS A 175 0.04 -14.16 22.90
C LYS A 175 0.07 -13.63 21.47
N GLN A 176 -0.87 -14.02 20.62
CA GLN A 176 -0.90 -13.59 19.21
C GLN A 176 -1.26 -12.11 19.10
N ILE A 177 -2.21 -11.65 19.92
CA ILE A 177 -2.57 -10.23 19.98
C ILE A 177 -1.39 -9.40 20.46
N ILE A 178 -0.64 -9.89 21.47
CA ILE A 178 0.56 -9.21 21.97
C ILE A 178 1.60 -9.11 20.86
N GLU A 179 1.98 -10.23 20.24
CA GLU A 179 2.98 -10.26 19.16
C GLU A 179 2.59 -9.32 18.01
N TRP A 180 1.34 -9.37 17.57
CA TRP A 180 0.84 -8.48 16.52
C TRP A 180 0.91 -7.00 16.93
N LYS A 181 0.42 -6.63 18.12
CA LYS A 181 0.47 -5.24 18.62
C LYS A 181 1.88 -4.70 18.76
N LEU A 182 2.85 -5.55 19.11
CA LEU A 182 4.26 -5.18 19.15
C LEU A 182 4.81 -4.81 17.76
N THR A 183 4.27 -5.34 16.67
CA THR A 183 4.71 -4.98 15.31
C THR A 183 4.18 -3.64 14.80
N LEU A 184 3.05 -3.15 15.31
CA LEU A 184 2.30 -2.02 14.72
C LEU A 184 3.11 -0.72 14.64
N HIS A 185 3.93 -0.44 15.66
CA HIS A 185 4.77 0.74 15.68
C HIS A 185 5.90 0.69 14.65
N GLN A 186 6.48 -0.50 14.45
CA GLN A 186 7.52 -0.72 13.45
C GLN A 186 6.96 -0.55 12.03
N ILE A 187 5.77 -1.08 11.77
CA ILE A 187 5.03 -0.85 10.52
C ILE A 187 4.85 0.66 10.29
N GLY A 188 4.41 1.43 11.30
CA GLY A 188 4.24 2.87 11.13
C GLY A 188 5.55 3.60 10.86
N LEU A 189 6.65 3.24 11.52
CA LEU A 189 7.96 3.81 11.25
C LEU A 189 8.42 3.53 9.80
N ASP A 190 8.17 2.34 9.27
CA ASP A 190 8.45 1.98 7.88
C ASP A 190 7.54 2.73 6.89
N VAL A 191 6.25 2.89 7.20
CA VAL A 191 5.31 3.70 6.40
C VAL A 191 5.78 5.14 6.29
N LEU A 192 6.29 5.75 7.37
CA LEU A 192 6.85 7.12 7.33
C LEU A 192 8.19 7.24 6.60
N ARG A 193 8.87 6.12 6.38
CA ARG A 193 10.12 6.04 5.60
C ARG A 193 9.88 5.66 4.13
N THR A 194 8.64 5.28 3.78
CA THR A 194 8.25 4.95 2.40
C THR A 194 8.47 6.16 1.49
N ASP A 195 8.86 5.88 0.24
CA ASP A 195 9.35 6.81 -0.78
C ASP A 195 8.84 8.26 -0.61
N ARG A 196 9.74 9.12 -0.12
CA ARG A 196 9.45 10.52 0.17
C ARG A 196 9.51 11.42 -1.05
N THR A 197 9.84 10.90 -2.22
CA THR A 197 9.99 11.68 -3.45
C THR A 197 8.70 11.73 -4.26
N MET A 198 7.82 10.73 -4.12
CA MET A 198 6.55 10.67 -4.83
C MET A 198 5.45 11.41 -4.08
N VAL A 199 4.69 12.25 -4.80
CA VAL A 199 3.53 12.99 -4.25
C VAL A 199 2.46 12.03 -3.69
N PHE A 200 2.36 10.82 -4.23
CA PHE A 200 1.41 9.80 -3.77
C PHE A 200 1.54 9.50 -2.26
N TYR A 201 2.76 9.45 -1.74
CA TYR A 201 3.05 9.15 -0.33
C TYR A 201 3.11 10.39 0.57
N GLU A 202 2.92 11.59 0.01
CA GLU A 202 2.72 12.81 0.81
C GLU A 202 1.31 12.85 1.40
N ASN A 203 0.34 12.26 0.71
CA ASN A 203 -1.03 12.20 1.18
C ASN A 203 -1.15 11.25 2.39
N LYS A 204 -1.49 11.81 3.54
CA LYS A 204 -1.71 11.09 4.80
C LYS A 204 -2.75 9.99 4.70
N GLU A 205 -3.78 10.16 3.88
CA GLU A 205 -4.81 9.14 3.63
C GLU A 205 -4.23 7.91 2.92
N ASN A 206 -3.25 8.12 2.03
CA ASN A 206 -2.57 7.01 1.35
C ASN A 206 -1.61 6.29 2.31
N LEU A 207 -0.91 7.04 3.16
CA LEU A 207 -0.05 6.46 4.21
C LEU A 207 -0.87 5.65 5.22
N SER A 208 -2.02 6.17 5.66
CA SER A 208 -2.90 5.43 6.58
C SER A 208 -3.47 4.17 5.94
N LYS A 209 -3.81 4.21 4.63
CA LYS A 209 -4.21 3.00 3.89
C LYS A 209 -3.08 1.98 3.81
N LEU A 210 -1.84 2.42 3.57
CA LEU A 210 -0.68 1.53 3.55
C LEU A 210 -0.46 0.88 4.93
N TRP A 211 -0.53 1.67 5.99
CA TRP A 211 -0.44 1.16 7.36
C TRP A 211 -1.55 0.15 7.67
N ASP A 212 -2.81 0.45 7.32
CA ASP A 212 -3.93 -0.48 7.50
C ASP A 212 -3.71 -1.81 6.78
N ILE A 213 -3.26 -1.77 5.51
CA ILE A 213 -3.03 -2.98 4.71
C ILE A 213 -1.94 -3.85 5.36
N LEU A 214 -0.84 -3.24 5.79
CA LEU A 214 0.28 -3.95 6.42
C LEU A 214 -0.11 -4.52 7.79
N ALA A 215 -0.82 -3.74 8.62
CA ALA A 215 -1.31 -4.18 9.92
C ALA A 215 -2.28 -5.37 9.79
N VAL A 216 -3.21 -5.31 8.84
CA VAL A 216 -4.16 -6.40 8.56
C VAL A 216 -3.43 -7.63 8.02
N TYR A 217 -2.48 -7.45 7.10
CA TYR A 217 -1.70 -8.56 6.56
C TYR A 217 -0.90 -9.29 7.65
N ALA A 218 -0.20 -8.55 8.52
CA ALA A 218 0.58 -9.10 9.63
C ALA A 218 -0.27 -9.91 10.62
N TRP A 219 -1.58 -9.66 10.70
CA TRP A 219 -2.51 -10.46 11.50
C TRP A 219 -2.97 -11.74 10.79
N ILE A 220 -3.22 -11.65 9.47
CA ILE A 220 -3.73 -12.77 8.67
C ILE A 220 -2.67 -13.84 8.46
N ASP A 221 -1.47 -13.43 8.06
CA ASP A 221 -0.37 -14.33 7.72
C ASP A 221 0.65 -14.37 8.86
N LYS A 222 0.34 -15.17 9.88
CA LYS A 222 1.07 -15.19 11.16
C LYS A 222 2.45 -15.82 11.07
N ASP A 223 2.64 -16.72 10.10
CA ASP A 223 3.93 -17.40 9.91
C ASP A 223 4.96 -16.46 9.27
N VAL A 224 4.50 -15.53 8.43
CA VAL A 224 5.33 -14.47 7.84
C VAL A 224 5.39 -13.25 8.76
N GLY A 225 4.26 -12.85 9.32
CA GLY A 225 4.11 -11.65 10.12
C GLY A 225 4.52 -10.38 9.37
N TYR A 226 5.11 -9.43 10.10
CA TYR A 226 5.78 -8.26 9.50
C TYR A 226 7.28 -8.35 9.72
N CYS A 227 8.03 -8.36 8.62
CA CYS A 227 9.48 -8.29 8.62
C CYS A 227 9.92 -6.97 7.97
N GLN A 228 10.83 -6.26 8.63
CA GLN A 228 11.45 -5.08 8.03
C GLN A 228 12.47 -5.54 6.97
N ASP A 229 12.36 -5.01 5.74
CA ASP A 229 13.37 -5.22 4.71
C ASP A 229 14.71 -4.61 5.16
N GLN A 230 15.75 -5.45 5.29
CA GLN A 230 17.12 -5.07 5.66
C GLN A 230 17.92 -4.54 4.47
#